data_AF-A0A2E3JB08-F1
#
_entry.id   AF-A0A2E3JB08-F1
#
_cell.length_a   1.000
_cell.length_b   1.000
_cell.length_c   1.000
_cell.angle_alpha   90.00
_cell.angle_beta   90.00
_cell.angle_gamma   90.00
#
_symmetry.space_group_name_H-M   'P 1'
#
loop_
_entity.id
_entity.type
_entity.pdbx_description
1 polymer ?
#
loop_
_entity_poly.entity_id
_entity_poly.type
_entity_poly.pdbx_seq_one_letter_code
_entity_poly.pdbx_strand_id
1 'polypeptide(L)'
;MTSIGVFGLGSVGSQLVQRFNRSKIKNPIYLYDVNLSKTVSLIDELDENFFTSQNPRIEENEIAILIITSPAGQHLEVAQRAIKKGISIISTSDRISDISGLLKLKPLADENNASIIVGAGFSPGLTCALTHFAAKEFDHVDEIHIAKDGTGGSACAKQHHRAIKRPSLDWWDGKWVRRPGGSGRELVWFPEPIAGSDCYRAALPEALLLQPLFPNSSRITSRLSATRQDRFTAWLPMLTPPHNDGGIGAVRVEVRGRLENERTTRVLGAVSPPSTATAIVLETIVETLNDLTVTPTTGGVASIVDSTDFLNKVTQKGIKTVEFDGLTK
;
A
#
# COMPACT_ATOMS: atom_id res chain seq x y z
N MET A 1 -13.03 -1.56 -23.67
CA MET A 1 -12.26 -0.65 -22.80
C MET A 1 -12.75 -0.85 -21.39
N THR A 2 -11.84 -1.13 -20.45
CA THR A 2 -12.15 -1.42 -19.04
C THR A 2 -12.47 -0.13 -18.29
N SER A 3 -13.72 0.15 -17.96
CA SER A 3 -14.10 1.33 -17.18
C SER A 3 -13.63 1.21 -15.73
N ILE A 4 -13.21 2.33 -15.14
CA ILE A 4 -12.56 2.39 -13.83
C ILE A 4 -13.38 3.28 -12.90
N GLY A 5 -13.60 2.86 -11.66
CA GLY A 5 -14.11 3.69 -10.57
C GLY A 5 -13.00 4.09 -9.61
N VAL A 6 -12.99 5.33 -9.14
CA VAL A 6 -12.12 5.83 -8.07
C VAL A 6 -12.99 6.34 -6.91
N PHE A 7 -12.91 5.66 -5.77
CA PHE A 7 -13.66 5.97 -4.55
C PHE A 7 -12.76 6.62 -3.50
N GLY A 8 -12.86 7.93 -3.40
CA GLY A 8 -12.08 8.80 -2.49
C GLY A 8 -11.03 9.62 -3.24
N LEU A 9 -11.24 10.92 -3.33
CA LEU A 9 -10.38 11.93 -3.96
C LEU A 9 -9.60 12.75 -2.91
N GLY A 10 -9.11 12.07 -1.86
CA GLY A 10 -8.08 12.63 -0.99
C GLY A 10 -6.73 12.72 -1.71
N SER A 11 -5.63 12.97 -0.98
CA SER A 11 -4.31 13.19 -1.58
C SER A 11 -3.86 12.05 -2.52
N VAL A 12 -4.16 10.78 -2.20
CA VAL A 12 -3.85 9.64 -3.09
C VAL A 12 -4.75 9.61 -4.32
N GLY A 13 -6.07 9.70 -4.14
CA GLY A 13 -7.03 9.62 -5.24
C GLY A 13 -6.86 10.75 -6.24
N SER A 14 -6.65 11.97 -5.75
CA SER A 14 -6.36 13.13 -6.61
C SER A 14 -5.08 12.97 -7.41
N GLN A 15 -4.00 12.46 -6.80
CA GLN A 15 -2.76 12.16 -7.52
C GLN A 15 -2.99 11.09 -8.59
N LEU A 16 -3.74 10.03 -8.29
CA LEU A 16 -4.07 8.99 -9.26
C LEU A 16 -4.85 9.53 -10.46
N VAL A 17 -5.89 10.33 -10.21
CA VAL A 17 -6.72 10.94 -11.25
C VAL A 17 -5.90 11.88 -12.14
N GLN A 18 -5.04 12.72 -11.55
CA GLN A 18 -4.13 13.57 -12.32
C GLN A 18 -3.18 12.75 -13.21
N ARG A 19 -2.69 11.61 -12.71
CA ARG A 19 -1.83 10.72 -13.48
C ARG A 19 -2.57 10.08 -14.64
N PHE A 20 -3.77 9.55 -14.40
CA PHE A 20 -4.63 9.04 -15.46
C PHE A 20 -4.91 10.09 -16.54
N ASN A 21 -5.18 11.34 -16.15
CA ASN A 21 -5.39 12.44 -17.10
C ASN A 21 -4.13 12.75 -17.92
N ARG A 22 -2.95 12.81 -17.27
CA ARG A 22 -1.65 13.05 -17.94
C ARG A 22 -1.23 11.91 -18.87
N SER A 23 -1.49 10.67 -18.47
CA SER A 23 -1.22 9.47 -19.26
C SER A 23 -2.23 9.28 -20.42
N LYS A 24 -3.22 10.19 -20.54
CA LYS A 24 -4.25 10.19 -21.60
C LYS A 24 -4.94 8.84 -21.76
N ILE A 25 -5.27 8.22 -20.62
CA ILE A 25 -6.03 6.97 -20.62
C ILE A 25 -7.41 7.24 -21.23
N LYS A 26 -7.81 6.41 -22.19
CA LYS A 26 -9.08 6.59 -22.93
C LYS A 26 -10.29 5.94 -22.25
N ASN A 27 -10.03 5.14 -21.22
CA ASN A 27 -11.06 4.42 -20.49
C ASN A 27 -11.99 5.41 -19.77
N PRO A 28 -13.31 5.15 -19.71
CA PRO A 28 -14.21 5.91 -18.84
C PRO A 28 -13.78 5.79 -17.37
N ILE A 29 -13.65 6.93 -16.68
CA ILE A 29 -13.26 6.98 -15.27
C ILE A 29 -14.37 7.64 -14.46
N TYR A 30 -14.96 6.88 -13.54
CA TYR A 30 -15.97 7.38 -12.61
C TYR A 30 -15.30 7.78 -11.30
N LEU A 31 -15.67 8.94 -10.77
CA LEU A 31 -15.08 9.54 -9.59
C LEU A 31 -16.15 9.74 -8.51
N TYR A 32 -15.84 9.36 -7.28
CA TYR A 32 -16.66 9.68 -6.11
C TYR A 32 -15.79 10.15 -4.95
N ASP A 33 -16.21 11.21 -4.26
CA ASP A 33 -15.71 11.59 -2.94
C ASP A 33 -16.86 12.05 -2.05
N VAL A 34 -16.73 11.89 -0.74
CA VAL A 34 -17.70 12.41 0.22
C VAL A 34 -17.80 13.95 0.20
N ASN A 35 -16.75 14.61 -0.28
CA ASN A 35 -16.61 16.05 -0.33
C ASN A 35 -16.08 16.53 -1.69
N LEU A 36 -16.88 16.30 -2.75
CA LEU A 36 -16.56 16.72 -4.12
C LEU A 36 -16.30 18.23 -4.25
N SER A 37 -16.85 19.07 -3.36
CA SER A 37 -16.60 20.51 -3.40
C SER A 37 -15.14 20.88 -3.12
N LYS A 38 -14.38 20.02 -2.43
CA LYS A 38 -12.93 20.19 -2.24
C LYS A 38 -12.09 19.79 -3.44
N THR A 39 -12.69 19.17 -4.46
CA THR A 39 -11.99 18.64 -5.63
C THR A 39 -12.45 19.28 -6.94
N VAL A 40 -13.24 20.36 -6.87
CA VAL A 40 -13.77 21.07 -8.05
C VAL A 40 -12.65 21.50 -8.99
N SER A 41 -11.61 22.16 -8.46
CA SER A 41 -10.48 22.61 -9.28
C SER A 41 -9.74 21.47 -9.98
N LEU A 42 -9.68 20.29 -9.35
CA LEU A 42 -9.11 19.09 -9.98
C LEU A 42 -10.01 18.62 -11.11
N ILE A 43 -11.32 18.52 -10.85
CA ILE A 43 -12.32 17.98 -11.77
C ILE A 43 -12.44 18.85 -13.02
N ASP A 44 -12.39 20.18 -12.87
CA ASP A 44 -12.51 21.14 -13.98
C ASP A 44 -11.34 21.05 -14.99
N GLU A 45 -10.20 20.46 -14.59
CA GLU A 45 -9.02 20.26 -15.43
C GLU A 45 -8.96 18.87 -16.11
N LEU A 46 -9.96 18.00 -15.87
CA LEU A 46 -9.98 16.64 -16.40
C LEU A 46 -10.54 16.58 -17.82
N ASP A 47 -10.04 15.61 -18.60
CA ASP A 47 -10.57 15.30 -19.92
C ASP A 47 -12.03 14.78 -19.85
N GLU A 48 -12.71 14.79 -20.99
CA GLU A 48 -14.15 14.45 -21.12
C GLU A 48 -14.54 13.01 -20.71
N ASN A 49 -13.56 12.12 -20.55
CA ASN A 49 -13.77 10.73 -20.13
C ASN A 49 -13.83 10.54 -18.60
N PHE A 50 -13.76 11.63 -17.82
CA PHE A 50 -13.92 11.61 -16.36
C PHE A 50 -15.34 12.03 -15.94
N PHE A 51 -16.01 11.18 -15.17
CA PHE A 51 -17.40 11.35 -14.77
C PHE A 51 -17.51 11.43 -13.25
N THR A 52 -18.08 12.51 -12.73
CA THR A 52 -18.33 12.62 -11.28
C THR A 52 -19.66 11.96 -10.92
N SER A 53 -19.64 11.13 -9.89
CA SER A 53 -20.84 10.52 -9.32
C SER A 53 -21.22 11.24 -8.04
N GLN A 54 -22.49 11.65 -7.92
CA GLN A 54 -23.05 12.19 -6.67
C GLN A 54 -23.50 11.08 -5.71
N ASN A 55 -23.59 9.83 -6.21
CA ASN A 55 -24.06 8.69 -5.44
C ASN A 55 -22.85 7.97 -4.80
N PRO A 56 -22.86 7.70 -3.47
CA PRO A 56 -21.83 6.89 -2.83
C PRO A 56 -21.72 5.46 -3.36
N ARG A 57 -22.73 4.98 -4.08
CA ARG A 57 -22.72 3.67 -4.73
C ARG A 57 -22.13 3.75 -6.13
N ILE A 58 -20.85 4.09 -6.20
CA ILE A 58 -20.12 4.18 -7.49
C ILE A 58 -20.14 2.84 -8.25
N GLU A 59 -20.29 1.71 -7.55
CA GLU A 59 -20.47 0.38 -8.13
C GLU A 59 -21.81 0.17 -8.87
N GLU A 60 -22.71 1.14 -8.85
CA GLU A 60 -23.92 1.13 -9.69
C GLU A 60 -23.64 1.58 -11.13
N ASN A 61 -22.49 2.20 -11.40
CA ASN A 61 -22.03 2.49 -12.76
C ASN A 61 -21.45 1.25 -13.43
N GLU A 62 -21.37 1.26 -14.77
CA GLU A 62 -20.69 0.23 -15.54
C GLU A 62 -19.16 0.39 -15.39
N ILE A 63 -18.60 -0.14 -14.30
CA ILE A 63 -17.15 -0.20 -14.05
C ILE A 63 -16.69 -1.65 -13.91
N ALA A 64 -15.47 -1.94 -14.35
CA ALA A 64 -14.86 -3.27 -14.23
C ALA A 64 -13.82 -3.33 -13.10
N ILE A 65 -13.18 -2.21 -12.78
CA ILE A 65 -12.22 -2.07 -11.69
C ILE A 65 -12.65 -0.93 -10.77
N LEU A 66 -12.70 -1.17 -9.46
CA LEU A 66 -12.95 -0.16 -8.44
C LEU A 66 -11.71 0.03 -7.56
N ILE A 67 -11.16 1.24 -7.59
CA ILE A 67 -10.01 1.66 -6.79
C ILE A 67 -10.53 2.42 -5.57
N ILE A 68 -10.25 1.89 -4.38
CA ILE A 68 -10.71 2.44 -3.11
C ILE A 68 -9.55 3.13 -2.40
N THR A 69 -9.59 4.46 -2.41
CA THR A 69 -8.60 5.39 -1.85
C THR A 69 -9.16 6.22 -0.68
N SER A 70 -10.37 5.87 -0.21
CA SER A 70 -11.00 6.44 0.98
C SER A 70 -10.19 6.18 2.27
N PRO A 71 -10.53 6.83 3.39
CA PRO A 71 -9.90 6.55 4.68
C PRO A 71 -10.08 5.09 5.14
N ALA A 72 -9.05 4.56 5.80
CA ALA A 72 -9.10 3.22 6.40
C ALA A 72 -10.30 3.03 7.35
N GLY A 73 -10.91 1.85 7.30
CA GLY A 73 -12.14 1.47 7.97
C GLY A 73 -13.40 1.56 7.10
N GLN A 74 -13.31 2.08 5.87
CA GLN A 74 -14.46 2.29 4.97
C GLN A 74 -14.48 1.35 3.75
N HIS A 75 -13.47 0.49 3.59
CA HIS A 75 -13.24 -0.23 2.33
C HIS A 75 -14.09 -1.49 2.20
N LEU A 76 -14.36 -2.19 3.31
CA LEU A 76 -14.93 -3.55 3.28
C LEU A 76 -16.34 -3.58 2.67
N GLU A 77 -17.21 -2.67 3.09
CA GLU A 77 -18.59 -2.65 2.63
C GLU A 77 -18.69 -2.29 1.15
N VAL A 78 -17.95 -1.27 0.72
CA VAL A 78 -17.87 -0.85 -0.69
C VAL A 78 -17.33 -1.98 -1.55
N ALA A 79 -16.24 -2.63 -1.13
CA ALA A 79 -15.67 -3.77 -1.85
C ALA A 79 -16.66 -4.94 -1.96
N GLN A 80 -17.36 -5.28 -0.88
CA GLN A 80 -18.33 -6.37 -0.89
C GLN A 80 -19.47 -6.12 -1.88
N ARG A 81 -19.99 -4.88 -1.97
CA ARG A 81 -21.04 -4.53 -2.93
C ARG A 81 -20.53 -4.57 -4.37
N ALA A 82 -19.30 -4.11 -4.61
CA ALA A 82 -18.67 -4.13 -5.92
C ALA A 82 -18.41 -5.57 -6.41
N ILE A 83 -17.83 -6.42 -5.56
CA ILE A 83 -17.51 -7.82 -5.91
C ILE A 83 -18.77 -8.60 -6.29
N LYS A 84 -19.91 -8.39 -5.60
CA LYS A 84 -21.21 -9.02 -5.95
C LYS A 84 -21.71 -8.69 -7.36
N LYS A 85 -21.12 -7.70 -8.01
CA LYS A 85 -21.41 -7.29 -9.39
C LYS A 85 -20.32 -7.73 -10.37
N GLY A 86 -19.35 -8.53 -9.93
CA GLY A 86 -18.19 -8.94 -10.74
C GLY A 86 -17.12 -7.86 -10.88
N ILE A 87 -17.15 -6.81 -10.07
CA ILE A 87 -16.19 -5.69 -10.15
C ILE A 87 -14.94 -6.05 -9.35
N SER A 88 -13.78 -6.00 -9.99
CA SER A 88 -12.49 -6.22 -9.33
C SER A 88 -12.12 -5.03 -8.46
N ILE A 89 -11.54 -5.25 -7.28
CA ILE A 89 -11.24 -4.18 -6.33
C ILE A 89 -9.74 -4.02 -6.10
N ILE A 90 -9.29 -2.77 -5.99
CA ILE A 90 -7.94 -2.40 -5.56
C ILE A 90 -8.07 -1.48 -4.36
N SER A 91 -7.51 -1.87 -3.22
CA SER A 91 -7.65 -1.17 -1.94
C SER A 91 -6.30 -0.68 -1.43
N THR A 92 -6.20 0.61 -1.11
CA THR A 92 -4.99 1.22 -0.53
C THR A 92 -4.93 1.15 1.00
N SER A 93 -5.92 0.56 1.66
CA SER A 93 -5.95 0.54 3.13
C SER A 93 -4.73 -0.18 3.70
N ASP A 94 -4.13 0.43 4.73
CA ASP A 94 -3.03 -0.13 5.51
C ASP A 94 -3.49 -0.66 6.88
N ARG A 95 -4.81 -0.75 7.11
CA ARG A 95 -5.36 -1.23 8.37
C ARG A 95 -5.49 -2.75 8.34
N ILE A 96 -4.92 -3.41 9.36
CA ILE A 96 -4.98 -4.87 9.54
C ILE A 96 -6.40 -5.45 9.36
N SER A 97 -7.41 -4.82 9.98
CA SER A 97 -8.80 -5.30 9.89
C SER A 97 -9.41 -5.15 8.50
N ASP A 98 -9.03 -4.12 7.75
CA ASP A 98 -9.52 -3.93 6.39
C ASP A 98 -8.89 -4.97 5.47
N ILE A 99 -7.57 -5.14 5.52
CA ILE A 99 -6.86 -6.14 4.73
C ILE A 99 -7.37 -7.55 5.06
N SER A 100 -7.46 -7.91 6.34
CA SER A 100 -7.99 -9.22 6.75
C SER A 100 -9.43 -9.42 6.32
N GLY A 101 -10.28 -8.39 6.42
CA GLY A 101 -11.68 -8.45 5.99
C GLY A 101 -11.81 -8.62 4.49
N LEU A 102 -11.03 -7.88 3.70
CA LEU A 102 -11.03 -7.94 2.24
C LEU A 102 -10.51 -9.30 1.75
N LEU A 103 -9.43 -9.84 2.33
CA LEU A 103 -8.93 -11.16 1.98
C LEU A 103 -9.96 -12.28 2.25
N LYS A 104 -10.81 -12.13 3.27
CA LYS A 104 -11.91 -13.07 3.56
C LYS A 104 -13.03 -13.04 2.52
N LEU A 105 -13.07 -12.04 1.64
CA LEU A 105 -14.02 -12.01 0.52
C LEU A 105 -13.57 -12.86 -0.67
N LYS A 106 -12.44 -13.59 -0.58
CA LYS A 106 -11.96 -14.47 -1.67
C LYS A 106 -13.07 -15.41 -2.22
N PRO A 107 -13.83 -16.16 -1.40
CA PRO A 107 -14.86 -17.04 -1.95
C PRO A 107 -15.92 -16.29 -2.76
N LEU A 108 -16.32 -15.11 -2.30
CA LEU A 108 -17.27 -14.24 -3.00
C LEU A 108 -16.66 -13.71 -4.31
N ALA A 109 -15.38 -13.38 -4.32
CA ALA A 109 -14.69 -12.91 -5.51
C ALA A 109 -14.49 -14.01 -6.56
N ASP A 110 -14.14 -15.22 -6.12
CA ASP A 110 -14.06 -16.39 -7.00
C ASP A 110 -15.43 -16.68 -7.65
N GLU A 111 -16.52 -16.65 -6.86
CA GLU A 111 -17.89 -16.90 -7.34
C GLU A 111 -18.36 -15.85 -8.37
N ASN A 112 -17.86 -14.62 -8.28
CA ASN A 112 -18.23 -13.51 -9.16
C ASN A 112 -17.15 -13.18 -10.21
N ASN A 113 -16.12 -14.04 -10.37
CA ASN A 113 -15.03 -13.83 -11.32
C ASN A 113 -14.33 -12.46 -11.18
N ALA A 114 -14.13 -12.00 -9.94
CA ALA A 114 -13.54 -10.70 -9.60
C ALA A 114 -12.21 -10.87 -8.86
N SER A 115 -11.32 -9.88 -9.01
CA SER A 115 -10.05 -9.84 -8.27
C SER A 115 -10.12 -8.95 -7.03
N ILE A 116 -9.29 -9.24 -6.03
CA ILE A 116 -9.13 -8.45 -4.81
C ILE A 116 -7.64 -8.16 -4.59
N ILE A 117 -7.25 -6.91 -4.81
CA ILE A 117 -5.90 -6.43 -4.55
C ILE A 117 -5.92 -5.56 -3.31
N VAL A 118 -5.19 -5.95 -2.26
CA VAL A 118 -5.19 -5.26 -0.98
C VAL A 118 -3.82 -4.69 -0.63
N GLY A 119 -3.81 -3.61 0.16
CA GLY A 119 -2.58 -2.96 0.56
C GLY A 119 -1.80 -2.42 -0.63
N ALA A 120 -2.49 -1.86 -1.62
CA ALA A 120 -1.90 -1.38 -2.87
C ALA A 120 -1.39 0.06 -2.76
N GLY A 121 -0.34 0.30 -1.96
CA GLY A 121 0.26 1.63 -1.83
C GLY A 121 1.76 1.63 -1.62
N PHE A 122 2.26 2.67 -0.95
CA PHE A 122 3.69 2.79 -0.65
C PHE A 122 4.13 1.75 0.39
N SER A 123 3.38 1.62 1.49
CA SER A 123 3.55 0.56 2.49
C SER A 123 2.23 0.32 3.23
N PRO A 124 1.61 -0.88 3.08
CA PRO A 124 2.02 -2.01 2.23
C PRO A 124 1.91 -1.70 0.71
N GLY A 125 2.42 -2.60 -0.12
CA GLY A 125 2.32 -2.54 -1.59
C GLY A 125 3.70 -2.57 -2.24
N LEU A 126 4.29 -1.40 -2.48
CA LEU A 126 5.66 -1.29 -2.97
C LEU A 126 6.64 -2.02 -2.04
N THR A 127 6.49 -1.91 -0.72
CA THR A 127 7.34 -2.67 0.23
C THR A 127 7.23 -4.18 0.05
N CYS A 128 6.05 -4.69 -0.27
CA CYS A 128 5.88 -6.12 -0.55
C CYS A 128 6.57 -6.50 -1.87
N ALA A 129 6.45 -5.67 -2.92
CA ALA A 129 7.13 -5.90 -4.19
C ALA A 129 8.66 -5.83 -4.07
N LEU A 130 9.19 -4.86 -3.31
CA LEU A 130 10.61 -4.77 -2.95
C LEU A 130 11.09 -6.01 -2.18
N THR A 131 10.29 -6.50 -1.23
CA THR A 131 10.59 -7.73 -0.49
C THR A 131 10.68 -8.92 -1.44
N HIS A 132 9.68 -9.08 -2.32
CA HIS A 132 9.66 -10.19 -3.26
C HIS A 132 10.81 -10.13 -4.27
N PHE A 133 11.14 -8.94 -4.76
CA PHE A 133 12.31 -8.75 -5.62
C PHE A 133 13.62 -9.07 -4.90
N ALA A 134 13.82 -8.54 -3.68
CA ALA A 134 15.01 -8.83 -2.89
C ALA A 134 15.17 -10.33 -2.62
N ALA A 135 14.07 -11.03 -2.34
CA ALA A 135 14.03 -12.45 -2.06
C ALA A 135 14.44 -13.34 -3.25
N LYS A 136 14.38 -12.85 -4.49
CA LYS A 136 14.75 -13.64 -5.69
C LYS A 136 16.22 -14.10 -5.70
N GLU A 137 17.09 -13.45 -4.94
CA GLU A 137 18.52 -13.80 -4.83
C GLU A 137 18.82 -14.84 -3.73
N PHE A 138 17.82 -15.25 -2.95
CA PHE A 138 18.02 -16.18 -1.84
C PHE A 138 17.51 -17.57 -2.20
N ASP A 139 18.28 -18.60 -1.86
CA ASP A 139 17.79 -19.98 -1.82
C ASP A 139 16.75 -20.16 -0.72
N HIS A 140 16.93 -19.43 0.39
CA HIS A 140 16.04 -19.46 1.55
C HIS A 140 15.95 -18.10 2.23
N VAL A 141 14.72 -17.62 2.48
CA VAL A 141 14.47 -16.39 3.24
C VAL A 141 14.20 -16.73 4.70
N ASP A 142 15.10 -16.31 5.60
CA ASP A 142 15.00 -16.54 7.04
C ASP A 142 14.16 -15.45 7.74
N GLU A 143 14.42 -14.17 7.45
CA GLU A 143 13.78 -13.03 8.11
C GLU A 143 13.46 -11.88 7.13
N ILE A 144 12.35 -11.18 7.37
CA ILE A 144 11.93 -9.98 6.63
C ILE A 144 11.61 -8.87 7.63
N HIS A 145 12.23 -7.71 7.45
CA HIS A 145 12.01 -6.53 8.27
C HIS A 145 11.68 -5.31 7.42
N ILE A 146 10.53 -4.71 7.68
CA ILE A 146 10.02 -3.55 6.93
C ILE A 146 9.93 -2.36 7.87
N ALA A 147 10.31 -1.19 7.38
CA ALA A 147 10.11 0.08 8.06
C ALA A 147 9.54 1.11 7.08
N LYS A 148 8.70 2.01 7.59
CA LYS A 148 8.14 3.13 6.83
C LYS A 148 8.23 4.45 7.60
N ASP A 149 8.41 5.53 6.85
CA ASP A 149 8.40 6.92 7.28
C ASP A 149 7.54 7.78 6.34
N GLY A 150 6.94 8.84 6.89
CA GLY A 150 6.10 9.78 6.15
C GLY A 150 4.62 9.39 6.14
N THR A 151 3.80 10.28 5.60
CA THR A 151 2.34 10.08 5.48
C THR A 151 1.87 10.47 4.09
N GLY A 152 0.80 9.85 3.58
CA GLY A 152 0.19 10.20 2.29
C GLY A 152 -0.89 11.28 2.38
N GLY A 153 -0.90 12.08 3.45
CA GLY A 153 -1.91 13.11 3.72
C GLY A 153 -2.68 12.90 5.03
N SER A 154 -3.69 13.74 5.28
CA SER A 154 -4.31 13.87 6.60
C SER A 154 -4.98 12.59 7.14
N ALA A 155 -5.67 11.83 6.29
CA ALA A 155 -6.29 10.56 6.67
C ALA A 155 -5.24 9.48 7.01
N CYS A 156 -4.13 9.45 6.26
CA CYS A 156 -3.00 8.57 6.49
C CYS A 156 -2.29 8.91 7.82
N ALA A 157 -2.06 10.20 8.10
CA ALA A 157 -1.48 10.64 9.37
C ALA A 157 -2.34 10.21 10.58
N LYS A 158 -3.67 10.39 10.51
CA LYS A 158 -4.60 9.92 11.55
C LYS A 158 -4.60 8.40 11.71
N GLN A 159 -4.33 7.67 10.65
CA GLN A 159 -4.24 6.22 10.66
C GLN A 159 -2.91 5.75 11.29
N HIS A 160 -1.79 6.37 10.93
CA HIS A 160 -0.48 6.15 11.56
C HIS A 160 -0.50 6.45 13.07
N HIS A 161 -1.08 7.59 13.46
CA HIS A 161 -1.29 7.96 14.87
C HIS A 161 -2.11 6.92 15.65
N ARG A 162 -3.08 6.29 14.99
CA ARG A 162 -3.86 5.21 15.61
C ARG A 162 -3.12 3.87 15.61
N ALA A 163 -2.30 3.60 14.60
CA ALA A 163 -1.55 2.36 14.45
C ALA A 163 -0.41 2.25 15.47
N ILE A 164 0.27 3.35 15.78
CA ILE A 164 1.44 3.37 16.68
C ILE A 164 1.09 2.87 18.10
N LYS A 165 -0.11 3.11 18.61
CA LYS A 165 -0.53 2.64 19.95
C LYS A 165 -1.14 1.23 19.96
N ARG A 166 -1.45 0.67 18.80
CA ARG A 166 -2.12 -0.63 18.70
C ARG A 166 -1.08 -1.75 18.61
N PRO A 167 -1.42 -2.96 19.09
CA PRO A 167 -0.50 -4.08 19.01
C PRO A 167 -0.07 -4.35 17.56
N SER A 168 1.22 -4.62 17.36
CA SER A 168 1.71 -5.11 16.07
C SER A 168 1.12 -6.48 15.75
N LEU A 169 1.19 -6.86 14.48
CA LEU A 169 0.91 -8.21 14.02
C LEU A 169 2.13 -8.69 13.26
N ASP A 170 2.94 -9.50 13.95
CA ASP A 170 4.20 -10.03 13.42
C ASP A 170 4.07 -11.54 13.20
N TRP A 171 4.86 -12.06 12.27
CA TRP A 171 5.12 -13.50 12.16
C TRP A 171 6.41 -13.84 12.89
N TRP A 172 6.38 -14.86 13.73
CA TRP A 172 7.54 -15.28 14.53
C TRP A 172 7.49 -16.79 14.82
N ASP A 173 8.51 -17.52 14.39
CA ASP A 173 8.73 -18.95 14.60
C ASP A 173 7.46 -19.80 14.43
N GLY A 174 6.82 -19.65 13.26
CA GLY A 174 5.62 -20.41 12.91
C GLY A 174 4.32 -19.90 13.54
N LYS A 175 4.34 -18.75 14.23
CA LYS A 175 3.19 -18.23 14.98
C LYS A 175 2.94 -16.75 14.71
N TRP A 176 1.65 -16.38 14.71
CA TRP A 176 1.24 -14.98 14.76
C TRP A 176 1.44 -14.43 16.17
N VAL A 177 2.22 -13.35 16.30
CA VAL A 177 2.51 -12.72 17.58
C VAL A 177 2.01 -11.28 17.56
N ARG A 178 1.34 -10.89 18.65
CA ARG A 178 0.97 -9.49 18.92
C ARG A 178 1.87 -8.91 19.99
N ARG A 179 2.47 -7.75 19.70
CA ARG A 179 3.35 -7.06 20.65
C ARG A 179 2.88 -5.64 20.89
N PRO A 180 3.14 -5.06 22.08
CA PRO A 180 2.71 -3.69 22.38
C PRO A 180 3.13 -2.69 21.31
N GLY A 181 2.19 -1.88 20.82
CA GLY A 181 2.49 -0.76 19.91
C GLY A 181 3.36 0.30 20.59
N GLY A 182 4.16 1.01 19.81
CA GLY A 182 5.06 2.05 20.32
C GLY A 182 6.23 1.47 21.12
N SER A 183 6.42 0.15 21.10
CA SER A 183 7.55 -0.55 21.72
C SER A 183 8.61 -0.91 20.68
N GLY A 184 9.73 -1.47 21.14
CA GLY A 184 10.74 -2.04 20.25
C GLY A 184 11.41 -1.01 19.33
N ARG A 185 11.77 0.13 19.93
CA ARG A 185 12.51 1.23 19.29
C ARG A 185 13.74 0.67 18.59
N GLU A 186 13.88 1.00 17.32
CA GLU A 186 15.01 0.65 16.47
C GLU A 186 15.37 1.86 15.62
N LEU A 187 16.65 2.24 15.59
CA LEU A 187 17.12 3.28 14.67
C LEU A 187 17.27 2.65 13.29
N VAL A 188 16.50 3.15 12.32
CA VAL A 188 16.50 2.66 10.94
C VAL A 188 17.01 3.75 10.02
N TRP A 189 17.91 3.38 9.10
CA TRP A 189 18.42 4.28 8.08
C TRP A 189 17.61 4.16 6.78
N PHE A 190 16.87 5.21 6.45
CA PHE A 190 16.13 5.33 5.20
C PHE A 190 16.98 6.03 4.12
N PRO A 191 16.58 5.96 2.84
CA PRO A 191 17.23 6.75 1.80
C PRO A 191 17.11 8.24 2.10
N GLU A 192 18.10 9.02 1.65
CA GLU A 192 18.06 10.48 1.73
C GLU A 192 16.80 11.06 1.05
N PRO A 193 16.18 12.12 1.59
CA PRO A 193 16.63 12.96 2.72
C PRO A 193 16.13 12.51 4.10
N ILE A 194 15.46 11.36 4.22
CA ILE A 194 14.87 10.92 5.49
C ILE A 194 15.94 10.46 6.48
N ALA A 195 16.98 9.79 5.97
CA ALA A 195 18.13 9.31 6.75
C ALA A 195 17.70 8.51 8.01
N GLY A 196 18.35 8.75 9.15
CA GLY A 196 18.08 8.00 10.38
C GLY A 196 16.79 8.41 11.09
N SER A 197 15.90 7.44 11.34
CA SER A 197 14.73 7.67 12.18
C SER A 197 14.45 6.53 13.18
N ASP A 198 13.91 6.91 14.33
CA ASP A 198 13.43 5.98 15.35
C ASP A 198 12.13 5.31 14.89
N CYS A 199 12.18 3.99 14.69
CA CYS A 199 11.05 3.17 14.29
C CYS A 199 10.55 2.30 15.44
N TYR A 200 9.24 2.14 15.53
CA TYR A 200 8.57 1.39 16.58
C TYR A 200 7.61 0.36 15.99
N ARG A 201 7.28 -0.64 16.79
CA ARG A 201 6.20 -1.57 16.47
C ARG A 201 4.87 -0.82 16.38
N ALA A 202 4.08 -1.15 15.36
CA ALA A 202 2.77 -0.57 15.13
C ALA A 202 1.84 -1.62 14.50
N ALA A 203 0.53 -1.36 14.54
CA ALA A 203 -0.47 -2.20 13.90
C ALA A 203 -0.44 -2.05 12.37
N LEU A 204 0.57 -2.65 11.74
CA LEU A 204 0.79 -2.66 10.30
C LEU A 204 0.53 -4.06 9.71
N PRO A 205 0.16 -4.17 8.42
CA PRO A 205 -0.37 -5.40 7.86
C PRO A 205 0.62 -6.17 6.98
N GLU A 206 1.87 -5.73 6.79
CA GLU A 206 2.79 -6.35 5.82
C GLU A 206 3.01 -7.85 6.09
N ALA A 207 3.09 -8.26 7.36
CA ALA A 207 3.24 -9.68 7.71
C ALA A 207 2.08 -10.54 7.19
N LEU A 208 0.83 -10.03 7.21
CA LEU A 208 -0.33 -10.74 6.66
C LEU A 208 -0.22 -10.97 5.14
N LEU A 209 0.43 -10.05 4.43
CA LEU A 209 0.57 -10.09 2.97
C LEU A 209 1.78 -10.91 2.53
N LEU A 210 2.84 -10.94 3.34
CA LEU A 210 4.11 -11.58 2.99
C LEU A 210 4.23 -13.01 3.53
N GLN A 211 3.62 -13.34 4.67
CA GLN A 211 3.71 -14.71 5.21
C GLN A 211 3.24 -15.78 4.22
N PRO A 212 2.15 -15.60 3.45
CA PRO A 212 1.75 -16.57 2.43
C PRO A 212 2.77 -16.74 1.30
N LEU A 213 3.59 -15.72 1.01
CA LEU A 213 4.65 -15.76 -0.02
C LEU A 213 5.95 -16.36 0.53
N PHE A 214 6.17 -16.26 1.85
CA PHE A 214 7.37 -16.72 2.53
C PHE A 214 7.01 -17.63 3.73
N PRO A 215 6.36 -18.79 3.49
CA PRO A 215 5.83 -19.64 4.56
C PRO A 215 6.91 -20.20 5.47
N ASN A 216 8.14 -20.34 4.95
CA ASN A 216 9.29 -20.86 5.70
C ASN A 216 10.07 -19.79 6.48
N SER A 217 9.74 -18.51 6.29
CA SER A 217 10.41 -17.45 7.04
C SER A 217 10.12 -17.60 8.53
N SER A 218 11.16 -17.50 9.34
CA SER A 218 11.04 -17.52 10.80
C SER A 218 10.43 -16.23 11.32
N ARG A 219 10.67 -15.10 10.64
CA ARG A 219 10.25 -13.80 11.15
C ARG A 219 9.85 -12.81 10.05
N ILE A 220 8.69 -12.20 10.20
CA ILE A 220 8.26 -11.06 9.38
C ILE A 220 7.75 -9.96 10.31
N THR A 221 8.38 -8.78 10.24
CA THR A 221 8.04 -7.65 11.10
C THR A 221 7.96 -6.34 10.33
N SER A 222 7.08 -5.46 10.77
CA SER A 222 6.89 -4.13 10.20
C SER A 222 6.93 -3.06 11.29
N ARG A 223 7.59 -1.93 11.02
CA ARG A 223 7.73 -0.80 11.95
C ARG A 223 7.39 0.53 11.31
N LEU A 224 6.93 1.46 12.14
CA LEU A 224 6.58 2.82 11.78
C LEU A 224 7.51 3.80 12.49
N SER A 225 8.09 4.72 11.72
CA SER A 225 8.84 5.86 12.23
C SER A 225 7.92 6.78 13.06
N ALA A 226 8.41 7.23 14.21
CA ALA A 226 7.70 8.18 15.07
C ALA A 226 8.67 8.94 15.97
N THR A 227 8.37 10.19 16.32
CA THR A 227 9.13 10.88 17.37
C THR A 227 8.73 10.35 18.76
N ARG A 228 9.55 10.66 19.78
CA ARG A 228 9.19 10.37 21.17
C ARG A 228 7.89 11.08 21.58
N GLN A 229 7.65 12.28 21.05
CA GLN A 229 6.44 13.04 21.29
C GLN A 229 5.23 12.33 20.68
N ASP A 230 5.31 11.90 19.42
CA ASP A 230 4.22 11.15 18.76
C ASP A 230 3.85 9.90 19.54
N ARG A 231 4.86 9.16 20.03
CA ARG A 231 4.64 7.98 20.87
C ARG A 231 3.94 8.33 22.19
N PHE A 232 4.36 9.41 22.85
CA PHE A 232 3.79 9.84 24.11
C PHE A 232 2.36 10.38 23.96
N THR A 233 2.05 11.03 22.84
CA THR A 233 0.73 11.64 22.57
C THR A 233 -0.23 10.73 21.81
N ALA A 234 0.21 9.56 21.35
CA ALA A 234 -0.58 8.60 20.56
C ALA A 234 -1.95 8.22 21.16
N TRP A 235 -2.07 8.26 22.49
CA TRP A 235 -3.33 7.94 23.19
C TRP A 235 -4.37 9.06 23.07
N LEU A 236 -3.96 10.30 22.87
CA LEU A 236 -4.82 11.47 22.68
C LEU A 236 -5.29 11.60 21.22
N PRO A 237 -6.41 12.30 20.95
CA PRO A 237 -6.72 12.74 19.60
C PRO A 237 -5.66 13.74 19.09
N MET A 238 -5.46 13.79 17.77
CA MET A 238 -4.61 14.83 17.18
C MET A 238 -5.29 16.20 17.37
N LEU A 239 -4.66 17.07 18.18
CA LEU A 239 -5.18 18.41 18.47
C LEU A 239 -4.96 19.39 17.31
N THR A 240 -3.85 19.23 16.60
CA THR A 240 -3.54 20.00 15.38
C THR A 240 -3.85 19.15 14.16
N PRO A 241 -4.61 19.65 13.18
CA PRO A 241 -4.82 18.95 11.92
C PRO A 241 -3.48 18.64 11.23
N PRO A 242 -3.28 17.41 10.74
CA PRO A 242 -2.08 17.07 9.98
C PRO A 242 -2.02 17.82 8.64
N HIS A 243 -0.81 18.03 8.13
CA HIS A 243 -0.58 18.61 6.80
C HIS A 243 -1.29 17.83 5.70
N ASN A 244 -1.77 18.54 4.67
CA ASN A 244 -2.56 17.95 3.58
C ASN A 244 -1.72 17.03 2.68
N ASP A 245 -0.48 17.38 2.41
CA ASP A 245 0.35 16.71 1.40
C ASP A 245 1.26 15.62 1.98
N GLY A 246 1.36 15.52 3.31
CA GLY A 246 2.07 14.45 4.01
C GLY A 246 3.61 14.43 3.86
N GLY A 247 4.16 15.19 2.92
CA GLY A 247 5.59 15.43 2.70
C GLY A 247 6.31 14.28 2.00
N ILE A 248 7.65 14.36 1.97
CA ILE A 248 8.51 13.25 1.54
C ILE A 248 8.42 12.15 2.60
N GLY A 249 8.35 10.89 2.15
CA GLY A 249 8.46 9.72 2.99
C GLY A 249 9.43 8.71 2.40
N ALA A 250 9.69 7.65 3.16
CA ALA A 250 10.55 6.58 2.73
C ALA A 250 10.10 5.22 3.25
N VAL A 251 10.52 4.18 2.56
CA VAL A 251 10.39 2.80 3.01
C VAL A 251 11.74 2.11 2.94
N ARG A 252 11.93 1.13 3.83
CA ARG A 252 13.09 0.25 3.86
C ARG A 252 12.61 -1.18 4.06
N VAL A 253 13.17 -2.09 3.28
CA VAL A 253 12.96 -3.53 3.37
C VAL A 253 14.30 -4.19 3.54
N GLU A 254 14.43 -5.02 4.55
CA GLU A 254 15.59 -5.86 4.80
C GLU A 254 15.16 -7.31 4.74
N VAL A 255 15.78 -8.07 3.84
CA VAL A 255 15.61 -9.51 3.67
C VAL A 255 16.89 -10.19 4.09
N ARG A 256 16.79 -11.13 5.03
CA ARG A 256 17.90 -11.96 5.50
C ARG A 256 17.61 -13.39 5.13
N GLY A 257 18.64 -14.11 4.72
CA GLY A 257 18.47 -15.48 4.26
C GLY A 257 19.79 -16.14 3.94
N ARG A 258 19.73 -17.17 3.10
CA ARG A 258 20.88 -17.92 2.63
C ARG A 258 20.97 -17.94 1.12
N LEU A 259 22.19 -17.81 0.62
CA LEU A 259 22.58 -18.02 -0.77
C LEU A 259 23.84 -18.89 -0.75
N GLU A 260 23.82 -20.03 -1.45
CA GLU A 260 24.95 -20.97 -1.52
C GLU A 260 25.48 -21.41 -0.13
N ASN A 261 24.55 -21.62 0.83
CA ASN A 261 24.80 -21.90 2.26
C ASN A 261 25.41 -20.77 3.09
N GLU A 262 25.71 -19.61 2.51
CA GLU A 262 26.18 -18.44 3.25
C GLU A 262 25.01 -17.57 3.70
N ARG A 263 25.12 -16.96 4.88
CA ARG A 263 24.12 -16.00 5.36
C ARG A 263 24.33 -14.67 4.66
N THR A 264 23.29 -14.23 3.96
CA THR A 264 23.30 -12.98 3.21
C THR A 264 22.19 -12.06 3.72
N THR A 265 22.39 -10.75 3.55
CA THR A 265 21.39 -9.74 3.85
C THR A 265 21.31 -8.78 2.67
N ARG A 266 20.08 -8.51 2.23
CA ARG A 266 19.80 -7.54 1.18
C ARG A 266 18.88 -6.46 1.72
N VAL A 267 19.23 -5.20 1.50
CA VAL A 267 18.48 -4.07 2.01
C VAL A 267 18.13 -3.14 0.86
N LEU A 268 16.84 -2.99 0.60
CA LEU A 268 16.31 -2.08 -0.41
C LEU A 268 15.51 -0.97 0.28
N GLY A 269 15.43 0.18 -0.38
CA GLY A 269 14.57 1.26 0.04
C GLY A 269 13.99 2.04 -1.12
N ALA A 270 13.03 2.88 -0.83
CA ALA A 270 12.51 3.84 -1.78
C ALA A 270 12.16 5.15 -1.08
N VAL A 271 12.30 6.26 -1.81
CA VAL A 271 11.97 7.61 -1.34
C VAL A 271 11.03 8.28 -2.33
N SER A 272 9.93 8.81 -1.81
CA SER A 272 8.91 9.54 -2.58
C SER A 272 7.89 10.13 -1.60
N PRO A 273 7.17 11.20 -1.99
CA PRO A 273 5.91 11.52 -1.33
C PRO A 273 5.00 10.28 -1.32
N PRO A 274 4.50 9.81 -0.15
CA PRO A 274 3.73 8.56 -0.08
C PRO A 274 2.43 8.58 -0.87
N SER A 275 1.80 9.75 -1.03
CA SER A 275 0.61 9.93 -1.87
C SER A 275 0.92 9.67 -3.35
N THR A 276 1.98 10.30 -3.86
CA THR A 276 2.47 10.12 -5.23
C THR A 276 2.94 8.69 -5.49
N ALA A 277 3.70 8.09 -4.55
CA ALA A 277 4.16 6.71 -4.68
C ALA A 277 2.98 5.72 -4.74
N THR A 278 1.97 5.92 -3.88
CA THR A 278 0.76 5.10 -3.88
C THR A 278 0.00 5.25 -5.21
N ALA A 279 -0.12 6.47 -5.75
CA ALA A 279 -0.74 6.68 -7.06
C ALA A 279 0.02 5.99 -8.21
N ILE A 280 1.37 6.01 -8.20
CA ILE A 280 2.20 5.28 -9.18
C ILE A 280 2.01 3.76 -9.07
N VAL A 281 1.94 3.23 -7.85
CA VAL A 281 1.64 1.82 -7.59
C VAL A 281 0.29 1.44 -8.19
N LEU A 282 -0.76 2.22 -7.92
CA LEU A 282 -2.10 1.99 -8.44
C LEU A 282 -2.17 2.05 -9.97
N GLU A 283 -1.58 3.08 -10.58
CA GLU A 283 -1.50 3.22 -12.04
C GLU A 283 -0.83 1.98 -12.67
N THR A 284 0.28 1.52 -12.07
CA THR A 284 1.03 0.35 -12.57
C THR A 284 0.26 -0.96 -12.41
N ILE A 285 -0.50 -1.11 -11.32
CA ILE A 285 -1.38 -2.27 -11.14
C ILE A 285 -2.47 -2.27 -12.22
N VAL A 286 -3.12 -1.12 -12.46
CA VAL A 286 -4.19 -1.00 -13.46
C VAL A 286 -3.70 -1.32 -14.87
N GLU A 287 -2.52 -0.82 -15.26
CA GLU A 287 -1.89 -1.19 -16.54
C GLU A 287 -1.65 -2.70 -16.63
N THR A 288 -1.10 -3.29 -15.57
CA THR A 288 -0.82 -4.74 -15.52
C THR A 288 -2.11 -5.58 -15.63
N LEU A 289 -3.21 -5.12 -15.02
CA LEU A 289 -4.50 -5.80 -15.13
C LEU A 289 -5.15 -5.64 -16.52
N ASN A 290 -4.90 -4.54 -17.23
CA ASN A 290 -5.43 -4.31 -18.58
C ASN A 290 -4.66 -5.10 -19.65
N ASP A 291 -3.36 -5.32 -19.45
CA ASP A 291 -2.49 -6.03 -20.40
C ASP A 291 -2.67 -7.56 -20.37
N LEU A 292 -3.38 -8.09 -19.38
CA LEU A 292 -3.47 -9.52 -19.10
C LEU A 292 -4.92 -10.00 -19.12
N THR A 293 -5.16 -11.18 -19.70
CA THR A 293 -6.30 -12.03 -19.33
C THR A 293 -6.04 -12.59 -17.93
N VAL A 294 -6.10 -11.75 -16.90
CA VAL A 294 -5.80 -12.15 -15.52
C VAL A 294 -6.91 -13.05 -15.02
N THR A 295 -6.58 -14.31 -14.73
CA THR A 295 -7.42 -15.15 -13.86
C THR A 295 -7.67 -14.42 -12.56
N PRO A 296 -8.91 -14.37 -12.04
CA PRO A 296 -9.23 -13.68 -10.80
C PRO A 296 -8.24 -14.02 -9.67
N THR A 297 -7.63 -13.00 -9.08
CA THR A 297 -6.63 -13.16 -8.02
C THR A 297 -7.04 -12.42 -6.76
N THR A 298 -6.70 -12.97 -5.59
CA THR A 298 -6.89 -12.31 -4.30
C THR A 298 -5.58 -12.30 -3.53
N GLY A 299 -5.07 -11.11 -3.19
CA GLY A 299 -3.83 -10.99 -2.45
C GLY A 299 -3.24 -9.57 -2.40
N GLY A 300 -2.02 -9.47 -1.89
CA GLY A 300 -1.23 -8.24 -1.94
C GLY A 300 -0.54 -8.05 -3.29
N VAL A 301 0.01 -6.86 -3.53
CA VAL A 301 0.68 -6.51 -4.82
C VAL A 301 1.69 -7.57 -5.25
N ALA A 302 2.57 -8.00 -4.34
CA ALA A 302 3.63 -8.98 -4.63
C ALA A 302 3.14 -10.38 -5.02
N SER A 303 1.87 -10.71 -4.75
CA SER A 303 1.29 -12.01 -5.15
C SER A 303 0.68 -12.00 -6.56
N ILE A 304 0.60 -10.83 -7.20
CA ILE A 304 -0.17 -10.62 -8.43
C ILE A 304 0.71 -10.12 -9.57
N VAL A 305 1.81 -9.43 -9.25
CA VAL A 305 2.71 -8.85 -10.25
C VAL A 305 4.04 -9.60 -10.26
N ASP A 306 4.69 -9.69 -11.41
CA ASP A 306 6.13 -9.97 -11.40
C ASP A 306 6.85 -8.77 -10.80
N SER A 307 7.60 -9.00 -9.71
CA SER A 307 8.22 -7.92 -8.97
C SER A 307 9.34 -7.20 -9.74
N THR A 308 9.99 -7.86 -10.70
CA THR A 308 11.06 -7.22 -11.50
C THR A 308 10.44 -6.23 -12.48
N ASP A 309 9.46 -6.67 -13.26
CA ASP A 309 8.75 -5.82 -14.22
C ASP A 309 7.99 -4.69 -13.52
N PHE A 310 7.34 -5.01 -12.40
CA PHE A 310 6.63 -4.02 -11.59
C PHE A 310 7.58 -2.94 -11.06
N LEU A 311 8.73 -3.32 -10.49
CA LEU A 311 9.70 -2.35 -9.97
C LEU A 311 10.33 -1.49 -11.09
N ASN A 312 10.56 -2.06 -12.27
CA ASN A 312 11.00 -1.31 -13.44
C ASN A 312 9.97 -0.24 -13.83
N LYS A 313 8.68 -0.61 -13.92
CA LYS A 313 7.60 0.32 -14.27
C LYS A 313 7.44 1.45 -13.25
N VAL A 314 7.45 1.15 -11.94
CA VAL A 314 7.30 2.21 -10.91
C VAL A 314 8.51 3.14 -10.87
N THR A 315 9.72 2.63 -11.14
CA THR A 315 10.94 3.45 -11.22
C THR A 315 10.90 4.40 -12.42
N GLN A 316 10.48 3.90 -13.60
CA GLN A 316 10.28 4.73 -14.79
C GLN A 316 9.23 5.83 -14.57
N LYS A 317 8.24 5.59 -13.71
CA LYS A 317 7.20 6.54 -13.33
C LYS A 317 7.61 7.54 -12.22
N GLY A 318 8.83 7.43 -11.71
CA GLY A 318 9.45 8.43 -10.84
C GLY A 318 9.65 8.01 -9.38
N ILE A 319 9.43 6.74 -9.01
CA ILE A 319 9.83 6.25 -7.67
C ILE A 319 11.33 5.95 -7.69
N LYS A 320 12.12 6.64 -6.86
CA LYS A 320 13.53 6.31 -6.68
C LYS A 320 13.69 5.15 -5.71
N THR A 321 14.09 3.99 -6.22
CA THR A 321 14.55 2.85 -5.41
C THR A 321 16.06 2.93 -5.19
N VAL A 322 16.53 2.46 -4.04
CA VAL A 322 17.95 2.34 -3.71
C VAL A 322 18.24 0.99 -3.09
N GLU A 323 19.45 0.51 -3.28
CA GLU A 323 20.02 -0.62 -2.58
C GLU A 323 21.07 -0.09 -1.58
N PHE A 324 21.08 -0.66 -0.38
CA PHE A 324 22.06 -0.32 0.65
C PHE A 324 23.14 -1.39 0.67
N ASP A 325 24.31 -1.04 0.13
CA ASP A 325 25.48 -1.90 0.20
C ASP A 325 26.13 -1.76 1.57
N GLY A 326 26.07 -2.84 2.36
CA GLY A 326 26.89 -2.97 3.55
C GLY A 326 28.31 -3.35 3.11
N LEU A 327 29.32 -2.54 3.44
CA LEU A 327 30.70 -2.99 3.35
C LEU A 327 30.90 -4.10 4.38
N THR A 328 30.97 -5.35 3.91
CA THR A 328 31.54 -6.46 4.69
C THR A 328 33.04 -6.18 4.77
N LYS A 329 33.50 -5.70 5.92
CA LYS A 329 34.93 -5.72 6.26
C LYS A 329 35.26 -7.02 6.97
#